data_AF-A0A0A2BD31-F1
#
_entry.id   AF-A0A0A2BD31-F1
#
_cell.length_a   1.000
_cell.length_b   1.000
_cell.length_c   1.000
_cell.angle_alpha   90.00
_cell.angle_beta   90.00
_cell.angle_gamma   90.00
#
_symmetry.space_group_name_H-M   'P 1'
#
loop_
_entity.id
_entity.type
_entity.pdbx_description
1 polymer ?
#
loop_
_entity_poly.entity_id
_entity_poly.type
_entity_poly.pdbx_seq_one_letter_code
_entity_poly.pdbx_strand_id
1 'polypeptide(L)'
;MAMTKPSKEQEEQIIKQTIQKNNETALESRENARWLDNSGQSVDQVFGFNENAELVNGRAAMFGFLMLIVTEIVFGGQAATHSIFGLG
;
A
#
# COMPACT_ATOMS: atom_id res chain seq x y z
N MET A 1 -12.85 -48.86 -10.94
CA MET A 1 -11.75 -48.04 -11.47
C MET A 1 -11.06 -47.42 -10.27
N ALA A 2 -10.05 -48.11 -9.71
CA ALA A 2 -9.41 -47.67 -8.47
C ALA A 2 -8.31 -46.67 -8.81
N MET A 3 -8.49 -45.42 -8.36
CA MET A 3 -7.48 -44.38 -8.49
C MET A 3 -6.36 -44.71 -7.50
N THR A 4 -5.24 -45.22 -8.00
CA THR A 4 -4.07 -45.57 -7.20
C THR A 4 -3.47 -44.30 -6.61
N LYS A 5 -3.29 -44.29 -5.28
CA LYS A 5 -2.66 -43.18 -4.56
C LYS A 5 -1.25 -42.92 -5.15
N PRO A 6 -0.90 -41.66 -5.44
CA PRO A 6 0.40 -41.33 -6.03
C PRO A 6 1.56 -41.74 -5.11
N SER A 7 2.70 -42.07 -5.73
CA SER A 7 3.95 -42.38 -5.02
C SER A 7 4.40 -41.19 -4.16
N LYS A 8 5.11 -41.46 -3.05
CA LYS A 8 5.67 -40.41 -2.18
C LYS A 8 6.55 -39.40 -2.93
N GLU A 9 7.25 -39.86 -3.95
CA GLU A 9 8.07 -39.03 -4.82
C GLU A 9 7.24 -38.16 -5.77
N GLN A 10 6.04 -38.61 -6.13
CA GLN A 10 5.10 -37.82 -6.92
C GLN A 10 4.42 -36.75 -6.07
N GLU A 11 4.06 -37.06 -4.82
CA GLU A 11 3.57 -36.06 -3.86
C GLU A 11 4.58 -34.92 -3.69
N GLU A 12 5.87 -35.25 -3.53
CA GLU A 12 6.94 -34.25 -3.38
C GLU A 12 7.13 -33.38 -4.63
N GLN A 13 7.04 -33.96 -5.82
CA GLN A 13 7.12 -33.23 -7.09
C GLN A 13 5.92 -32.30 -7.31
N ILE A 14 4.72 -32.75 -6.97
CA ILE A 14 3.49 -31.94 -7.04
C ILE A 14 3.60 -30.74 -6.07
N ILE A 15 4.11 -30.96 -4.86
CA ILE A 15 4.31 -29.91 -3.87
C ILE A 15 5.31 -28.87 -4.39
N LYS A 16 6.46 -29.30 -4.94
CA LYS A 16 7.46 -28.39 -5.52
C LYS A 16 6.90 -27.56 -6.68
N GLN A 17 6.16 -28.19 -7.60
CA GLN A 17 5.49 -27.49 -8.70
C GLN A 17 4.42 -26.50 -8.20
N THR A 18 3.65 -26.87 -7.18
CA THR A 18 2.61 -26.00 -6.60
C THR A 18 3.23 -24.78 -5.92
N ILE A 19 4.32 -24.97 -5.16
CA ILE A 19 5.06 -23.88 -4.52
C ILE A 19 5.63 -22.94 -5.59
N GLN A 20 6.23 -23.50 -6.64
CA GLN A 20 6.80 -22.70 -7.73
C GLN A 20 5.74 -21.87 -8.45
N LYS A 21 4.61 -22.47 -8.80
CA LYS A 21 3.49 -21.77 -9.43
C LYS A 21 2.90 -20.67 -8.56
N ASN A 22 2.79 -20.90 -7.24
CA ASN A 22 2.33 -19.90 -6.28
C ASN A 22 3.30 -18.71 -6.18
N ASN A 23 4.60 -18.97 -6.24
CA ASN A 23 5.62 -17.90 -6.24
C ASN A 23 5.56 -17.07 -7.54
N GLU A 24 5.37 -17.72 -8.69
CA GLU A 24 5.19 -17.04 -9.99
C GLU A 24 3.95 -16.15 -9.98
N THR A 25 2.82 -16.66 -9.49
CA THR A 25 1.56 -15.90 -9.35
C THR A 25 1.70 -14.71 -8.39
N ALA A 26 2.44 -14.89 -7.30
CA ALA A 26 2.66 -13.85 -6.30
C ALA A 26 3.59 -12.73 -6.83
N LEU A 27 4.58 -13.06 -7.67
CA LEU A 27 5.43 -12.07 -8.33
C LEU A 27 4.65 -11.30 -9.39
N GLU A 28 3.86 -11.99 -10.20
CA GLU A 28 2.98 -11.39 -11.21
C GLU A 28 1.96 -10.44 -10.56
N SER A 29 1.37 -10.82 -9.43
CA SER A 29 0.42 -9.96 -8.69
C SER A 29 1.09 -8.69 -8.13
N ARG A 30 2.37 -8.76 -7.77
CA ARG A 30 3.15 -7.59 -7.29
C ARG A 30 3.53 -6.66 -8.43
N GLU A 31 3.81 -7.21 -9.61
CA GLU A 31 4.07 -6.45 -10.82
C GLU A 31 2.80 -5.73 -11.32
N ASN A 32 1.66 -6.42 -11.34
CA ASN A 32 0.35 -5.88 -11.76
C ASN A 32 -0.27 -4.89 -10.76
N ALA A 33 0.30 -4.72 -9.56
CA ALA A 33 -0.13 -3.69 -8.61
C ALA A 33 0.38 -2.29 -8.98
N ARG A 34 1.31 -2.19 -9.95
CA ARG A 34 1.74 -0.90 -10.50
C ARG A 34 0.73 -0.44 -11.54
N TRP A 35 0.56 0.88 -11.63
CA TRP A 35 -0.16 1.46 -12.75
C TRP A 35 0.59 1.05 -14.04
N LEU A 36 -0.13 0.43 -14.96
CA LEU A 36 0.38 0.04 -16.28
C LEU A 36 -0.06 1.10 -17.29
N ASP A 37 0.81 1.43 -18.24
CA ASP A 37 0.43 2.24 -19.38
C ASP A 37 -0.38 1.45 -20.41
N ASN A 38 -0.79 2.12 -21.49
CA ASN A 38 -1.48 1.48 -22.61
C ASN A 38 -0.58 0.52 -23.42
N SER A 39 0.71 0.42 -23.10
CA SER A 39 1.67 -0.49 -23.72
C SER A 39 2.02 -1.70 -22.84
N GLY A 40 1.41 -1.79 -21.64
CA GLY A 40 1.64 -2.87 -20.68
C GLY A 40 2.94 -2.72 -19.88
N GLN A 41 3.57 -1.56 -19.88
CA GLN A 41 4.74 -1.27 -19.05
C GLN A 41 4.34 -0.55 -17.76
N SER A 42 5.06 -0.82 -16.68
CA SER A 42 4.84 -0.10 -15.42
C SER A 42 5.21 1.37 -15.57
N VAL A 43 4.28 2.26 -15.24
CA VAL A 43 4.58 3.69 -15.13
C VAL A 43 5.18 3.97 -13.76
N ASP A 44 6.51 4.04 -13.74
CA ASP A 44 7.29 4.36 -12.54
C ASP A 44 7.08 5.81 -12.08
N GLN A 45 6.65 6.68 -12.98
CA GLN A 45 6.42 8.10 -12.72
C GLN A 45 4.94 8.44 -12.90
N VAL A 46 4.14 8.09 -11.88
CA VAL A 46 2.75 8.53 -11.79
C VAL A 46 2.70 10.01 -11.42
N PHE A 47 1.79 10.76 -12.06
CA PHE A 47 1.66 12.19 -11.83
C PHE A 47 1.31 12.49 -10.36
N GLY A 48 2.12 13.33 -9.69
CA GLY A 48 1.81 13.89 -8.37
C GLY A 48 2.49 13.23 -7.16
N PHE A 49 2.97 11.98 -7.27
CA PHE A 49 3.64 11.28 -6.17
C PHE A 49 5.08 10.94 -6.55
N ASN A 50 5.98 11.89 -6.29
CA ASN A 50 7.42 11.71 -6.36
C ASN A 50 7.97 11.47 -4.94
N GLU A 51 9.07 10.74 -4.76
CA GLU A 51 9.66 10.46 -3.43
C GLU A 51 9.89 11.75 -2.62
N ASN A 52 10.37 12.79 -3.29
CA ASN A 52 10.57 14.10 -2.66
C ASN A 52 9.24 14.77 -2.25
N ALA A 53 8.18 14.59 -3.05
CA ALA A 53 6.86 15.14 -2.76
C ALA A 53 6.22 14.39 -1.57
N GLU A 54 6.35 13.07 -1.52
CA GLU A 54 5.90 12.27 -0.39
C GLU A 54 6.61 12.66 0.91
N LEU A 55 7.92 12.88 0.86
CA LEU A 55 8.70 13.31 2.03
C LEU A 55 8.27 14.69 2.53
N VAL A 56 8.08 15.65 1.63
CA VAL A 56 7.65 17.02 1.98
C VAL A 56 6.21 17.01 2.50
N ASN A 57 5.29 16.28 1.85
CA ASN A 57 3.91 16.14 2.28
C ASN A 57 3.83 15.47 3.66
N GLY A 58 4.64 14.44 3.91
CA GLY A 58 4.73 13.77 5.20
C GLY A 58 5.18 14.71 6.32
N ARG A 59 6.22 15.53 6.08
CA ARG A 59 6.68 16.55 7.05
C ARG A 59 5.63 17.62 7.29
N ALA A 60 5.01 18.15 6.23
CA ALA A 60 3.95 19.13 6.34
C ALA A 60 2.76 18.60 7.14
N ALA A 61 2.40 17.33 6.95
CA ALA A 61 1.34 16.68 7.72
C ALA A 61 1.70 16.55 9.21
N MET A 62 2.95 16.17 9.55
CA MET A 62 3.41 16.11 10.94
C MET A 62 3.34 17.47 11.63
N PHE A 63 3.78 18.53 10.95
CA PHE A 63 3.69 19.90 11.47
C PHE A 63 2.24 20.40 11.56
N GLY A 64 1.41 20.09 10.56
CA GLY A 64 -0.01 20.45 10.57
C GLY A 64 -0.75 19.82 11.75
N PHE A 65 -0.51 18.53 11.99
CA PHE A 65 -1.08 17.83 13.14
C PHE A 65 -0.60 18.40 14.48
N LEU A 66 0.70 18.66 14.62
CA LEU A 66 1.26 19.30 15.81
C LEU A 66 0.61 20.67 16.06
N MET A 67 0.45 21.48 15.01
CA MET A 67 -0.19 22.79 15.11
C MET A 67 -1.64 22.69 15.56
N LEU A 68 -2.40 21.70 15.08
CA LEU A 68 -3.77 21.47 15.55
C LEU A 68 -3.82 21.24 17.07
N ILE A 69 -2.95 20.37 17.60
CA ILE A 69 -2.85 20.12 19.04
C ILE A 69 -2.50 21.40 19.81
N VAL A 70 -1.49 22.14 19.34
CA VAL A 70 -1.06 23.38 20.01
C VAL A 70 -2.19 24.41 20.02
N THR A 71 -2.89 24.59 18.90
CA THR A 71 -4.02 25.52 18.83
C THR A 71 -5.17 25.10 19.74
N GLU A 72 -5.48 23.81 19.82
CA GLU A 72 -6.50 23.31 20.74
C GLU A 72 -6.16 23.62 22.21
N ILE A 73 -4.89 23.47 22.60
CA ILE A 73 -4.42 23.82 23.95
C ILE A 73 -4.54 25.34 24.19
N VAL A 74 -4.11 26.17 23.24
CA VAL A 74 -4.15 27.64 23.37
C VAL A 74 -5.59 28.16 23.44
N PHE A 75 -6.52 27.54 22.72
CA PHE A 75 -7.95 27.90 22.71
C PHE A 75 -8.79 27.16 23.76
N GLY A 76 -8.15 26.54 24.76
CA GLY A 76 -8.85 25.98 25.92
C GLY A 76 -9.67 24.71 25.62
N GLY A 77 -9.24 23.90 24.65
CA GLY A 77 -9.90 22.64 24.28
C GLY A 77 -11.01 22.79 23.25
N GLN A 78 -11.21 23.99 22.68
CA GLN A 78 -12.07 24.14 21.51
C GLN A 78 -11.33 23.67 20.26
N ALA A 79 -12.03 22.91 19.42
CA ALA A 79 -11.49 22.47 18.14
C ALA A 79 -11.05 23.69 17.33
N ALA A 80 -9.85 23.62 16.72
CA ALA A 80 -9.27 24.72 15.96
C ALA A 80 -10.22 25.26 14.86
N THR A 81 -11.06 24.39 14.30
CA THR A 81 -12.13 24.75 13.35
C THR A 81 -13.20 25.65 13.94
N HIS A 82 -13.63 25.39 15.18
CA HIS A 82 -14.60 26.23 15.88
C HIS A 82 -14.00 27.58 16.24
N SER A 83 -12.76 27.61 16.76
CA SER A 83 -12.10 28.85 17.18
C SER A 83 -11.70 29.77 16.03
N ILE A 84 -11.34 29.23 14.86
CA ILE A 84 -10.87 30.03 13.71
C ILE A 84 -12.00 30.38 12.74
N PHE A 85 -12.90 29.43 12.44
CA PHE A 85 -13.93 29.62 11.42
C PHE A 85 -15.34 29.79 12.00
N GLY A 86 -15.52 29.62 13.32
CA GLY A 86 -16.85 29.66 13.94
C GLY A 86 -17.78 28.55 13.43
N LEU A 87 -17.22 27.52 12.77
CA LEU A 87 -17.96 26.39 12.24
C LEU A 87 -17.99 25.30 13.31
N GLY A 88 -19.12 25.19 14.00
CA GLY A 88 -19.46 24.14 14.95
C GLY A 88 -20.88 24.31 15.47
#